data_AF-A0A838J7B4-F1
#
_entry.id   AF-A0A838J7B4-F1
#
_cell.length_a   1.000
_cell.length_b   1.000
_cell.length_c   1.000
_cell.angle_alpha   90.00
_cell.angle_beta   90.00
_cell.angle_gamma   90.00
#
_symmetry.space_group_name_H-M   'P 1'
#
loop_
_entity.id
_entity.type
_entity.pdbx_description
1 polymer ?
#
loop_
_entity_poly.entity_id
_entity_poly.type
_entity_poly.pdbx_seq_one_letter_code
_entity_poly.pdbx_strand_id
1 'polypeptide(L)'
;KAHGGTGRPEDGVLIPIFFGDFNAPFLRVDTSCIKAQDEEAEVALEYLIWEMNRVACEIVLEQGDLLLLDNHVVVHGRTPFPPRFDGTDRWLQRASITANFRKLSGVDMFEPRVIKMVV
;
A
#
# COMPACT_ATOMS: atom_id res chain seq x y z
N LYS A 1 -4.28 -3.71 4.50
CA LYS A 1 -3.17 -3.44 5.43
C LYS A 1 -2.33 -4.70 5.44
N ALA A 2 -1.14 -4.67 4.83
CA ALA A 2 -0.17 -5.70 5.13
C ALA A 2 0.02 -5.65 6.65
N HIS A 3 -0.10 -6.80 7.30
CA HIS A 3 0.11 -6.84 8.74
C HIS A 3 1.61 -6.61 8.93
N GLY A 4 1.96 -5.56 9.68
CA GLY A 4 3.35 -5.15 9.89
C GLY A 4 4.16 -6.29 10.47
N GLY A 5 5.22 -6.67 9.77
CA GLY A 5 6.26 -7.51 10.34
C GLY A 5 7.02 -6.71 11.38
N THR A 6 7.39 -7.31 12.51
CA THR A 6 8.11 -6.63 13.60
C THR A 6 9.60 -6.39 13.28
N GLY A 7 10.03 -6.70 12.05
CA GLY A 7 11.39 -6.50 11.57
C GLY A 7 12.43 -7.48 12.15
N ARG A 8 11.99 -8.66 12.59
CA ARG A 8 12.79 -9.79 13.06
C ARG A 8 12.88 -10.85 11.96
N PRO A 9 13.91 -11.72 11.96
CA PRO A 9 14.05 -12.80 10.99
C PRO A 9 12.84 -13.75 10.92
N GLU A 10 12.10 -13.88 12.02
CA GLU A 10 10.87 -14.65 12.13
C GLU A 10 9.62 -13.96 11.52
N ASP A 11 9.71 -12.69 11.11
CA ASP A 11 8.56 -11.87 10.69
C ASP A 11 8.28 -11.86 9.19
N GLY A 12 9.12 -12.50 8.37
CA GLY A 12 8.84 -12.59 6.94
C GLY A 12 10.03 -12.96 6.07
N VAL A 13 9.70 -13.25 4.81
CA VAL A 13 10.67 -13.47 3.74
C VAL A 13 11.30 -12.13 3.35
N LEU A 14 12.60 -12.10 3.06
CA LEU A 14 13.25 -10.93 2.47
C LEU A 14 12.65 -10.68 1.07
N ILE A 15 12.11 -9.47 0.86
CA ILE A 15 11.41 -9.09 -0.37
C ILE A 15 11.98 -7.78 -0.90
N PRO A 16 12.27 -7.66 -2.20
CA PRO A 16 12.69 -6.39 -2.77
C PRO A 16 11.53 -5.39 -2.80
N ILE A 17 11.84 -4.12 -2.58
CA ILE A 17 10.88 -3.00 -2.69
C ILE A 17 10.49 -2.77 -4.15
N PHE A 18 11.48 -2.75 -5.05
CA PHE A 18 11.27 -2.63 -6.50
C PHE A 18 11.32 -3.99 -7.17
N PHE A 19 10.42 -4.25 -8.12
CA PHE A 19 10.37 -5.50 -8.87
C PHE A 19 9.82 -5.29 -10.29
N GLY A 20 10.05 -6.26 -11.18
CA GLY A 20 9.61 -6.16 -12.58
C GLY A 20 10.70 -5.58 -13.48
N ASP A 21 10.29 -4.76 -14.45
CA ASP A 21 11.21 -4.13 -15.40
C ASP A 21 12.07 -3.06 -14.72
N PHE A 22 13.36 -3.00 -15.06
CA PHE A 22 14.29 -2.04 -14.44
C PHE A 22 13.98 -0.58 -14.79
N ASN A 23 13.49 -0.31 -16.01
CA ASN A 23 13.17 1.04 -16.47
C ASN A 23 11.74 1.46 -16.12
N ALA A 24 10.88 0.52 -15.77
CA ALA A 24 9.50 0.75 -15.32
C ALA A 24 9.14 -0.19 -14.15
N PRO A 25 9.78 -0.03 -12.99
CA PRO A 25 9.61 -0.96 -11.88
C PRO A 25 8.23 -0.80 -11.25
N PHE A 26 7.69 -1.91 -10.76
CA PHE A 26 6.64 -1.91 -9.78
C PHE A 26 7.23 -1.74 -8.37
N LEU A 27 6.39 -1.27 -7.47
CA LEU A 27 6.73 -0.93 -6.10
C LEU A 27 5.88 -1.74 -5.12
N ARG A 28 6.53 -2.26 -4.08
CA ARG A 28 5.89 -2.90 -2.94
C ARG A 28 6.49 -2.33 -1.66
N VAL A 29 5.78 -1.38 -1.07
CA VAL A 29 6.21 -0.74 0.18
C VAL A 29 5.00 -0.38 1.02
N ASP A 30 5.12 -0.60 2.32
CA ASP A 30 4.30 0.03 3.35
C ASP A 30 5.29 0.51 4.41
N THR A 31 5.53 1.82 4.44
CA THR A 31 6.60 2.43 5.24
C THR A 31 6.41 2.23 6.75
N SER A 32 5.21 1.86 7.18
CA SER A 32 4.90 1.54 8.58
C SER A 32 5.13 0.06 8.94
N CYS A 33 5.41 -0.79 7.95
CA CYS A 33 5.36 -2.25 8.06
C CYS A 33 6.60 -2.96 7.52
N ILE A 34 7.65 -2.21 7.15
CA ILE A 34 8.91 -2.76 6.63
C ILE A 34 10.09 -2.36 7.52
N LYS A 35 11.16 -3.15 7.45
CA LYS A 35 12.45 -2.85 8.07
C LYS A 35 13.56 -3.24 7.11
N ALA A 36 14.63 -2.44 7.06
CA ALA A 36 15.80 -2.77 6.26
C ALA A 36 16.54 -4.00 6.80
N GLN A 37 17.21 -4.71 5.90
CA GLN A 37 18.00 -5.90 6.24
C GLN A 37 19.38 -5.56 6.84
N ASP A 38 19.95 -4.41 6.47
CA ASP A 38 21.30 -3.96 6.80
C ASP A 38 21.39 -2.42 6.73
N GLU A 39 22.55 -1.86 7.06
CA GLU A 39 22.79 -0.41 7.10
C GLU A 39 22.66 0.25 5.72
N GLU A 40 23.09 -0.42 4.65
CA GLU A 40 22.97 0.11 3.28
C GLU A 40 21.50 0.21 2.86
N ALA A 41 20.72 -0.82 3.17
CA ALA A 41 19.28 -0.84 2.93
C ALA A 41 18.53 0.18 3.79
N GLU A 42 19.00 0.48 5.00
CA GLU A 42 18.40 1.52 5.84
C GLU A 42 18.57 2.91 5.21
N VAL A 43 19.80 3.23 4.76
CA VAL A 43 20.08 4.49 4.05
C VAL A 43 19.24 4.61 2.77
N ALA A 44 19.14 3.51 2.00
CA ALA A 44 18.32 3.48 0.79
C ALA A 44 16.82 3.66 1.10
N LEU A 45 16.33 3.04 2.17
CA LEU A 45 14.95 3.15 2.61
C LEU A 45 14.61 4.57 3.09
N GLU A 46 15.47 5.19 3.90
CA GLU A 46 15.31 6.57 4.34
C GLU A 46 15.26 7.54 3.15
N TYR A 47 16.18 7.39 2.19
CA TYR A 47 16.19 8.20 0.98
C TYR A 47 14.90 8.01 0.16
N LEU A 48 14.44 6.77 0.01
CA LEU A 48 13.20 6.47 -0.71
C LEU A 48 11.99 7.12 -0.04
N ILE A 49 11.87 7.00 1.28
CA ILE A 49 10.77 7.60 2.06
C ILE A 49 10.82 9.12 1.92
N TRP A 50 12.01 9.72 2.03
CA TRP A 50 12.17 11.16 1.85
C TRP A 50 11.72 11.61 0.45
N GLU A 51 12.15 10.93 -0.59
CA GLU A 51 11.81 11.26 -1.98
C GLU A 51 10.31 11.08 -2.25
N MET A 52 9.70 9.99 -1.75
CA MET A 52 8.25 9.78 -1.82
C MET A 52 7.46 10.93 -1.20
N ASN A 53 7.88 11.41 -0.04
CA ASN A 53 7.23 12.55 0.62
C ASN A 53 7.46 13.84 -0.16
N ARG A 54 8.66 14.04 -0.73
CA ARG A 54 8.99 15.24 -1.53
C ARG A 54 8.15 15.35 -2.80
N VAL A 55 7.85 14.23 -3.45
CA VAL A 55 7.06 14.19 -4.70
C VAL A 55 5.57 13.90 -4.47
N ALA A 56 5.15 13.74 -3.21
CA ALA A 56 3.75 13.48 -2.89
C ALA A 56 2.86 14.62 -3.37
N CYS A 57 1.68 14.27 -3.89
CA CYS A 57 0.64 15.22 -4.23
C CYS A 57 -0.56 15.06 -3.29
N GLU A 58 -1.16 16.17 -2.92
CA GLU A 58 -2.37 16.19 -2.11
C GLU A 58 -3.60 16.27 -3.00
N ILE A 59 -4.58 15.41 -2.74
CA ILE A 59 -5.86 15.37 -3.46
C ILE A 59 -6.98 15.44 -2.43
N VAL A 60 -7.74 16.53 -2.46
CA VAL A 60 -8.96 16.71 -1.68
C VAL A 60 -10.13 16.33 -2.58
N LEU A 61 -10.73 15.17 -2.32
CA LEU A 61 -11.88 14.68 -3.08
C LEU A 61 -13.17 15.35 -2.62
N GLU A 62 -13.99 15.76 -3.58
CA GLU A 62 -15.34 16.24 -3.38
C GLU A 62 -16.38 15.14 -3.66
N GLN A 63 -17.64 15.42 -3.33
CA GLN A 63 -18.72 14.49 -3.61
C GLN A 63 -18.87 14.28 -5.13
N GLY A 64 -18.82 13.03 -5.56
CA GLY A 64 -18.92 12.65 -6.98
C GLY A 64 -17.56 12.41 -7.64
N ASP A 65 -16.46 12.80 -7.00
CA ASP A 65 -15.12 12.48 -7.50
C ASP A 65 -14.83 10.98 -7.42
N LEU A 66 -14.07 10.50 -8.41
CA LEU A 66 -13.54 9.15 -8.44
C LEU A 66 -12.01 9.21 -8.58
N LEU A 67 -11.31 8.67 -7.59
CA LEU A 67 -9.87 8.48 -7.62
C LEU A 67 -9.54 7.02 -7.93
N LEU A 68 -8.85 6.79 -9.06
CA LEU A 68 -8.30 5.49 -9.44
C LEU A 68 -6.79 5.50 -9.21
N LEU A 69 -6.29 4.52 -8.46
CA LEU A 69 -4.88 4.38 -8.15
C LEU A 69 -4.37 3.05 -8.70
N ASP A 70 -3.31 3.09 -9.51
CA ASP A 70 -2.55 1.89 -9.83
C ASP A 70 -1.60 1.55 -8.67
N ASN A 71 -2.02 0.58 -7.86
CA ASN A 71 -1.31 0.17 -6.66
C ASN A 71 0.03 -0.53 -6.95
N HIS A 72 0.41 -0.74 -8.22
CA HIS A 72 1.75 -1.22 -8.55
C HIS A 72 2.80 -0.11 -8.63
N VAL A 73 2.40 1.15 -8.79
CA VAL A 73 3.34 2.27 -8.99
C VAL A 73 3.04 3.47 -8.10
N VAL A 74 1.92 3.47 -7.38
CA VAL A 74 1.52 4.55 -6.47
C VAL A 74 1.51 4.08 -5.02
N VAL A 75 2.21 4.82 -4.15
CA VAL A 75 1.99 4.81 -2.71
C VAL A 75 0.97 5.89 -2.37
N HIS A 76 0.09 5.61 -1.42
CA HIS A 76 -0.92 6.58 -0.99
C HIS A 76 -0.98 6.65 0.53
N GLY A 77 -1.25 7.84 1.04
CA GLY A 77 -1.43 8.12 2.46
C GLY A 77 -2.61 9.06 2.68
N ARG A 78 -2.76 9.54 3.91
CA ARG A 78 -3.75 10.55 4.26
C ARG A 78 -3.18 11.45 5.34
N THR A 79 -3.39 12.76 5.19
CA THR A 79 -3.06 13.73 6.23
C THR A 79 -3.97 13.55 7.46
N PRO A 80 -3.46 13.81 8.67
CA PRO A 80 -4.30 13.91 9.86
C PRO A 80 -5.34 15.02 9.70
N PHE A 81 -6.56 14.80 10.20
CA PHE A 81 -7.59 15.83 10.28
C PHE A 81 -8.40 15.65 11.56
N PRO A 82 -8.91 16.73 12.17
CA PRO A 82 -9.79 16.64 13.34
C PRO A 82 -11.20 16.20 12.89
N PRO A 83 -11.68 15.00 13.26
CA PRO A 83 -13.05 14.60 12.98
C PRO A 83 -14.05 15.37 13.86
N ARG A 84 -15.25 15.61 13.33
CA ARG A 84 -16.34 16.30 14.03
C ARG A 84 -17.22 15.34 14.84
N PHE A 85 -17.34 14.09 14.40
CA PHE A 85 -18.19 13.06 14.99
C PHE A 85 -19.68 13.45 15.08
N ASP A 86 -20.16 14.32 14.20
CA ASP A 86 -21.56 14.80 14.15
C ASP A 86 -22.34 14.25 12.93
N GLY A 87 -21.77 13.26 12.23
CA GLY A 87 -22.34 12.67 11.02
C GLY A 87 -22.01 13.43 9.74
N THR A 88 -21.23 14.52 9.79
CA THR A 88 -20.84 15.32 8.62
C THR A 88 -19.38 15.10 8.18
N ASP A 89 -18.70 14.13 8.79
CA ASP A 89 -17.30 13.81 8.48
C ASP A 89 -17.10 13.28 7.06
N ARG A 90 -15.85 13.38 6.59
CA ARG A 90 -15.43 12.84 5.30
C ARG A 90 -15.77 11.36 5.18
N TRP A 91 -16.59 11.02 4.20
CA TRP A 91 -16.93 9.65 3.86
C TRP A 91 -16.43 9.29 2.46
N LEU A 92 -15.74 8.16 2.34
CA LEU A 92 -15.28 7.60 1.06
C LEU A 92 -15.69 6.14 0.99
N GLN A 93 -16.16 5.71 -0.18
CA GLN A 93 -16.33 4.30 -0.51
C GLN A 93 -15.11 3.82 -1.30
N ARG A 94 -14.55 2.66 -0.92
CA ARG A 94 -13.38 2.07 -1.57
C ARG A 94 -13.69 0.68 -2.08
N ALA A 95 -13.23 0.37 -3.29
CA ALA A 95 -13.22 -0.97 -3.86
C ALA A 95 -11.82 -1.34 -4.35
N SER A 96 -11.47 -2.62 -4.29
CA SER A 96 -10.24 -3.15 -4.87
C SER A 96 -10.56 -3.80 -6.21
N ILE A 97 -9.70 -3.59 -7.20
CA ILE A 97 -9.87 -4.10 -8.56
C ILE A 97 -8.67 -4.97 -8.91
N THR A 98 -8.90 -6.11 -9.55
CA THR A 98 -7.85 -6.92 -10.17
C THR A 98 -8.11 -7.00 -11.68
N ALA A 99 -7.07 -6.75 -12.48
CA ALA A 99 -7.15 -6.87 -13.93
C ALA A 99 -7.28 -8.34 -14.39
N ASN A 100 -6.88 -9.30 -13.55
CA ASN A 100 -6.94 -10.70 -13.89
C ASN A 100 -7.38 -11.55 -12.69
N PHE A 101 -8.69 -11.74 -12.56
CA PHE A 101 -9.28 -12.57 -11.51
C PHE A 101 -8.83 -14.04 -11.58
N ARG A 102 -8.48 -14.56 -12.78
CA ARG A 102 -8.02 -15.95 -12.94
C ARG A 102 -6.69 -16.21 -12.26
N LYS A 103 -5.84 -15.19 -12.07
CA LYS A 103 -4.59 -15.33 -11.29
C LYS A 103 -4.85 -15.71 -9.82
N LEU A 104 -6.09 -15.60 -9.35
CA LEU A 104 -6.49 -15.97 -7.99
C LEU A 104 -7.01 -17.41 -7.89
N SER A 105 -6.93 -18.23 -8.94
CA SER A 105 -7.53 -19.58 -8.99
C SER A 105 -6.97 -20.59 -7.97
N GLY A 106 -5.89 -20.27 -7.28
CA GLY A 106 -5.33 -21.07 -6.19
C GLY A 106 -5.36 -20.38 -4.82
N VAL A 107 -6.03 -19.23 -4.71
CA VAL A 107 -6.18 -18.49 -3.46
C VAL A 107 -7.44 -18.99 -2.74
N ASP A 108 -7.36 -19.22 -1.43
CA ASP A 108 -8.53 -19.63 -0.63
C ASP A 108 -9.58 -18.51 -0.63
N MET A 109 -10.79 -18.86 -1.03
CA MET A 109 -11.92 -17.92 -1.15
C MET A 109 -12.94 -18.24 -0.06
N PHE A 110 -13.37 -17.21 0.64
CA PHE A 110 -14.50 -17.33 1.57
C PHE A 110 -15.83 -17.39 0.81
N GLU A 111 -15.99 -16.49 -0.16
CA GLU A 111 -17.15 -16.36 -1.06
C GLU A 111 -16.68 -15.88 -2.44
N PRO A 112 -17.52 -15.91 -3.50
CA PRO A 112 -17.17 -15.32 -4.78
C PRO A 112 -16.70 -13.86 -4.61
N ARG A 113 -15.47 -13.58 -5.06
CA ARG A 113 -14.79 -12.26 -4.96
C ARG A 113 -14.38 -11.84 -3.54
N VAL A 114 -14.44 -12.76 -2.56
CA VAL A 114 -13.97 -12.54 -1.19
C VAL A 114 -12.80 -13.47 -0.91
N ILE A 115 -11.59 -12.91 -0.94
CA ILE A 115 -10.36 -13.63 -0.60
C ILE A 115 -10.32 -13.83 0.92
N LYS A 116 -10.07 -15.06 1.35
CA LYS A 116 -9.85 -15.35 2.76
C LYS A 116 -8.45 -14.90 3.16
N MET A 117 -8.35 -14.03 4.14
CA MET A 117 -7.05 -13.65 4.73
C MET A 117 -6.74 -14.61 5.88
N VAL A 118 -5.55 -15.21 5.85
CA VAL A 118 -5.00 -15.92 7.01
C VAL A 118 -4.37 -14.85 7.90
N VAL A 119 -4.90 -14.69 9.11
CA VAL A 119 -4.38 -13.77 10.14
C VAL A 119 -3.52 -14.57 11.10
#